data_AF-A0AAW0W280-F1
#
_entry.id   AF-A0AAW0W280-F1
#
_cell.length_a   1.000
_cell.length_b   1.000
_cell.length_c   1.000
_cell.angle_alpha   90.00
_cell.angle_beta   90.00
_cell.angle_gamma   90.00
#
_symmetry.space_group_name_H-M   'P 1'
#
loop_
_entity.id
_entity.type
_entity.pdbx_description
1 polymer ?
#
loop_
_entity_poly.entity_id
_entity_poly.type
_entity_poly.pdbx_seq_one_letter_code
_entity_poly.pdbx_strand_id
1 'polypeptide(L)'
;MRLVTREHSPNSTSITKTKWDQVNQVLTDISWEDILSNTDPNLCLEQINLVALDVCTRLIPLRKRRSRCKIERDRRSLYRRRKRITERLKEVNISEMRRETLVREIASIELELKESYRSQESREELKAINEIERNPKYFFSYAKSKSRTTSSIGPLLRQDGSYTDDSKEMSELLKSQYDSVFSKPLTRLRVEDQNEFYEKATKFG
;
A
#
# COMPACT_ATOMS: atom_id res chain seq x y z
N MET A 1 17.37 -21.97 14.86
CA MET A 1 18.29 -20.86 14.50
C MET A 1 18.15 -20.59 13.00
N ARG A 2 17.51 -19.49 12.60
CA ARG A 2 17.49 -19.06 11.20
C ARG A 2 18.61 -18.05 11.02
N LEU A 3 19.64 -18.44 10.27
CA LEU A 3 20.68 -17.52 9.81
C LEU A 3 20.02 -16.52 8.87
N VAL A 4 19.81 -15.30 9.34
CA VAL A 4 19.44 -14.17 8.50
C VAL A 4 20.71 -13.73 7.80
N THR A 5 20.97 -14.27 6.61
CA THR A 5 21.87 -13.62 5.67
C THR A 5 21.22 -12.28 5.30
N ARG A 6 21.71 -11.21 5.93
CA ARG A 6 21.48 -9.84 5.45
C ARG A 6 22.21 -9.73 4.12
N GLU A 7 21.53 -10.12 3.06
CA GLU A 7 21.81 -9.68 1.70
C GLU A 7 21.90 -8.14 1.76
N HIS A 8 23.11 -7.62 1.61
CA HIS A 8 23.39 -6.20 1.54
C HIS A 8 22.79 -5.69 0.24
N SER A 9 21.49 -5.36 0.24
CA SER A 9 20.87 -4.61 -0.85
C SER A 9 21.75 -3.38 -1.10
N PRO A 10 22.38 -3.24 -2.28
CA PRO A 10 23.32 -2.17 -2.52
C PRO A 10 22.53 -0.85 -2.45
N ASN A 11 22.85 -0.04 -1.46
CA ASN A 11 22.27 1.28 -1.30
C ASN A 11 22.62 2.08 -2.56
N SER A 12 21.64 2.31 -3.45
CA SER A 12 21.83 3.09 -4.68
C SER A 12 22.52 4.41 -4.35
N THR A 13 23.71 4.65 -4.88
CA THR A 13 24.49 5.88 -4.68
C THR A 13 23.77 7.10 -5.28
N SER A 14 24.01 8.30 -4.72
CA SER A 14 23.38 9.53 -5.23
C SER A 14 24.22 10.16 -6.35
N ILE A 15 24.16 9.58 -7.56
CA ILE A 15 24.98 9.95 -8.74
C ILE A 15 25.06 11.48 -8.97
N THR A 16 23.95 12.19 -8.78
CA THR A 16 23.84 13.64 -9.06
C THR A 16 24.45 14.56 -8.01
N LYS A 17 24.79 14.06 -6.81
CA LYS A 17 25.39 14.86 -5.73
C LYS A 17 26.87 14.57 -5.54
N THR A 18 27.43 13.74 -6.40
CA THR A 18 28.80 13.23 -6.31
C THR A 18 29.77 14.22 -6.95
N LYS A 19 30.88 14.52 -6.26
CA LYS A 19 31.99 15.30 -6.83
C LYS A 19 32.92 14.36 -7.58
N TRP A 20 32.59 14.06 -8.83
CA TRP A 20 33.34 13.12 -9.67
C TRP A 20 34.79 13.54 -9.89
N ASP A 21 35.09 14.84 -9.88
CA ASP A 21 36.45 15.36 -10.03
C ASP A 21 37.38 14.86 -8.92
N GLN A 22 36.88 14.77 -7.68
CA GLN A 22 37.66 14.26 -6.54
C GLN A 22 37.86 12.76 -6.61
N VAL A 23 36.83 12.03 -7.08
CA VAL A 23 36.91 10.58 -7.29
C VAL A 23 37.96 10.27 -8.37
N ASN A 24 37.93 11.01 -9.47
CA ASN A 24 38.87 10.85 -10.58
C ASN A 24 40.30 11.19 -10.15
N GLN A 25 40.51 12.28 -9.40
CA GLN A 25 41.83 12.61 -8.83
C GLN A 25 42.39 11.48 -7.96
N VAL A 26 41.58 10.93 -7.05
CA VAL A 26 42.02 9.83 -6.19
C VAL A 26 42.32 8.56 -7.01
N LEU A 27 41.56 8.29 -8.07
CA LEU A 27 41.82 7.13 -8.94
C LEU A 27 43.06 7.31 -9.82
N THR A 28 43.38 8.54 -10.24
CA THR A 28 44.60 8.83 -11.01
C THR A 28 45.85 8.83 -10.14
N ASP A 29 45.73 9.18 -8.86
CA ASP A 29 46.85 9.22 -7.92
C ASP A 29 47.25 7.82 -7.40
N ILE A 30 46.43 6.79 -7.65
CA ILE A 30 46.71 5.41 -7.27
C ILE A 30 47.74 4.79 -8.23
N SER A 31 48.82 4.24 -7.67
CA SER A 31 49.82 3.47 -8.41
C SER A 31 49.26 2.09 -8.79
N TRP A 32 48.62 2.02 -9.97
CA TRP A 32 48.01 0.78 -10.47
C TRP A 32 49.06 -0.29 -10.82
N GLU A 33 50.25 0.11 -11.27
CA GLU A 33 51.34 -0.82 -11.56
C GLU A 33 51.77 -1.61 -10.31
N ASP A 34 51.83 -0.98 -9.14
CA ASP A 34 52.23 -1.66 -7.90
C ASP A 34 51.15 -2.64 -7.40
N ILE A 35 49.87 -2.31 -7.63
CA ILE A 35 48.73 -3.12 -7.22
C ILE A 35 48.55 -4.32 -8.16
N LEU A 36 48.73 -4.11 -9.46
CA LEU A 36 48.49 -5.12 -10.48
C LEU A 36 49.70 -6.06 -10.69
N SER A 37 50.93 -5.59 -10.44
CA SER A 37 52.14 -6.41 -10.57
C SER A 37 52.21 -7.59 -9.59
N ASN A 38 51.53 -7.51 -8.44
CA ASN A 38 51.48 -8.55 -7.42
C ASN A 38 50.24 -9.47 -7.51
N THR A 39 49.40 -9.32 -8.54
CA THR A 39 48.11 -10.01 -8.62
C THR A 39 48.06 -10.95 -9.82
N ASP A 40 47.39 -12.10 -9.67
CA ASP A 40 47.10 -13.03 -10.78
C ASP A 40 46.33 -12.29 -11.88
N PRO A 41 46.73 -12.38 -13.17
CA PRO A 41 46.01 -11.80 -14.30
C PRO A 41 44.49 -12.06 -14.29
N ASN A 42 44.05 -13.22 -13.80
CA ASN A 42 42.62 -13.56 -13.73
C ASN A 42 41.86 -12.81 -12.63
N LEU A 43 42.57 -12.33 -11.59
CA LEU A 43 42.00 -11.62 -10.44
C LEU A 43 42.19 -10.09 -10.52
N CYS A 44 42.99 -9.59 -11.46
CA CYS A 44 43.25 -8.17 -11.64
C CYS A 44 41.98 -7.32 -11.73
N LEU A 45 40.96 -7.80 -12.46
CA LEU A 45 39.69 -7.07 -12.60
C LEU A 45 38.91 -6.98 -11.28
N GLU A 46 38.90 -8.05 -10.49
CA GLU A 46 38.27 -8.07 -9.18
C GLU A 46 38.96 -7.09 -8.24
N GLN A 47 40.30 -7.05 -8.27
CA GLN A 47 41.10 -6.13 -7.48
C GLN A 47 40.86 -4.66 -7.86
N ILE A 48 40.76 -4.35 -9.15
CA ILE A 48 40.40 -3.01 -9.63
C ILE A 48 39.00 -2.63 -9.12
N ASN A 49 38.03 -3.55 -9.21
CA ASN A 49 36.67 -3.29 -8.74
C ASN A 49 36.61 -3.06 -7.23
N LEU A 50 37.40 -3.79 -6.43
CA LEU A 50 37.46 -3.60 -4.97
C LEU A 50 38.06 -2.23 -4.60
N VAL A 51 39.16 -1.83 -5.24
CA VAL A 51 39.78 -0.52 -5.02
C VAL A 51 38.84 0.62 -5.47
N ALA A 52 38.22 0.48 -6.64
CA ALA A 52 37.25 1.45 -7.13
C ALA A 52 36.02 1.54 -6.20
N LEU A 53 35.55 0.41 -5.68
CA LEU A 53 34.45 0.36 -4.73
C LEU A 53 34.83 1.04 -3.40
N ASP A 54 36.02 0.81 -2.87
CA ASP A 54 36.51 1.47 -1.66
C ASP A 54 36.51 3.00 -1.84
N VAL A 55 37.13 3.50 -2.91
CA VAL A 55 37.15 4.94 -3.25
C VAL A 55 35.73 5.49 -3.36
N CYS A 56 34.84 4.76 -4.03
CA CYS A 56 33.44 5.14 -4.18
C CYS A 56 32.69 5.16 -2.84
N THR A 57 32.90 4.18 -1.95
CA THR A 57 32.22 4.16 -0.65
C THR A 57 32.66 5.28 0.28
N ARG A 58 33.92 5.73 0.18
CA ARG A 58 34.46 6.85 0.95
C ARG A 58 33.98 8.22 0.47
N LEU A 59 33.93 8.43 -0.84
CA LEU A 59 33.69 9.76 -1.42
C LEU A 59 32.22 9.99 -1.82
N ILE A 60 31.47 8.93 -2.10
CA ILE A 60 30.10 9.06 -2.62
C ILE A 60 29.10 9.04 -1.46
N PRO A 61 28.34 10.13 -1.25
CA PRO A 61 27.36 10.18 -0.19
C PRO A 61 26.28 9.12 -0.41
N LEU A 62 26.11 8.25 0.59
CA LEU A 62 25.06 7.25 0.60
C LEU A 62 23.70 7.94 0.45
N ARG A 63 22.87 7.40 -0.43
CA ARG A 63 21.51 7.90 -0.62
C ARG A 63 20.74 7.73 0.68
N LYS A 64 20.29 8.85 1.24
CA LYS A 64 19.43 8.84 2.42
C LYS A 64 18.20 8.01 2.12
N ARG A 65 17.95 6.98 2.95
CA ARG A 65 16.69 6.25 2.91
C ARG A 65 15.57 7.27 3.11
N ARG A 66 14.63 7.33 2.17
CA ARG A 66 13.43 8.14 2.36
C ARG A 66 12.75 7.63 3.64
N SER A 67 12.43 8.53 4.56
CA SER A 67 11.63 8.16 5.72
C SER A 67 10.32 7.57 5.22
N ARG A 68 9.89 6.45 5.81
CA ARG A 68 8.59 5.85 5.48
C ARG A 68 7.51 6.92 5.65
N CYS A 69 6.52 6.90 4.76
CA CYS A 69 5.43 7.88 4.68
C CYS A 69 4.95 8.29 6.07
N LYS A 70 5.30 9.52 6.47
CA LYS A 70 4.97 10.04 7.79
C LYS A 70 3.51 10.46 7.75
N ILE A 71 2.64 9.68 8.40
CA ILE A 71 1.25 10.08 8.60
C ILE A 71 1.25 11.53 9.11
N GLU A 72 0.44 12.37 8.49
CA GLU A 72 0.33 13.78 8.82
C GLU A 72 0.01 13.96 10.31
N ARG A 73 0.52 15.05 10.91
CA ARG A 73 0.34 15.31 12.34
C ARG A 73 -1.15 15.35 12.71
N ASP A 74 -1.97 15.97 11.87
CA ASP A 74 -3.40 16.18 12.12
C ASP A 74 -4.17 14.85 12.08
N ARG A 75 -3.87 13.97 11.12
CA ARG A 75 -4.47 12.62 11.13
C ARG A 75 -4.10 11.82 12.37
N ARG A 76 -2.86 11.95 12.86
CA ARG A 76 -2.46 11.28 14.11
C ARG A 76 -3.21 11.80 15.32
N SER A 77 -3.47 13.10 15.42
CA SER A 77 -4.26 13.65 16.53
C SER A 77 -5.71 13.15 16.45
N LEU A 78 -6.29 13.09 15.24
CA LEU A 78 -7.62 12.54 15.00
C LEU A 78 -7.74 11.07 15.40
N TYR A 79 -6.81 10.20 14.96
CA TYR A 79 -6.82 8.79 15.35
C TYR A 79 -6.68 8.60 16.87
N ARG A 80 -5.81 9.38 17.52
CA ARG A 80 -5.66 9.35 18.99
C ARG A 80 -6.92 9.82 19.69
N ARG A 81 -7.60 10.85 19.18
CA ARG A 81 -8.89 11.32 19.69
C ARG A 81 -9.97 10.25 19.53
N ARG A 82 -10.11 9.68 18.33
CA ARG A 82 -11.06 8.59 18.05
C ARG A 82 -10.85 7.42 19.02
N LYS A 83 -9.60 7.00 19.22
CA LYS A 83 -9.24 5.93 20.17
C LYS A 83 -9.74 6.24 21.57
N ARG A 84 -9.48 7.45 22.10
CA ARG A 84 -9.94 7.83 23.45
C ARG A 84 -11.46 7.76 23.58
N ILE A 85 -12.20 8.19 22.56
CA ILE A 85 -13.67 8.16 22.56
C ILE A 85 -14.20 6.72 22.47
N THR A 86 -13.58 5.89 21.64
CA THR A 86 -13.97 4.47 21.52
C THR A 86 -13.68 3.69 22.80
N GLU A 87 -12.57 3.97 23.50
CA GLU A 87 -12.32 3.37 24.81
C GLU A 87 -13.37 3.81 25.84
N ARG A 88 -13.73 5.11 25.86
CA ARG A 88 -14.83 5.59 26.73
C ARG A 88 -16.13 4.86 26.43
N LEU A 89 -16.48 4.66 25.16
CA LEU A 89 -17.73 3.99 24.77
C LEU A 89 -17.88 2.55 25.30
N LYS A 90 -16.77 1.90 25.70
CA LYS A 90 -16.78 0.56 26.32
C LYS A 90 -17.12 0.58 27.82
N GLU A 91 -17.16 1.76 28.45
CA GLU A 91 -17.49 1.89 29.87
C GLU A 91 -18.96 1.51 30.11
N VAL A 92 -19.19 0.65 31.12
CA VAL A 92 -20.52 0.08 31.42
C VAL A 92 -21.53 1.13 31.90
N ASN A 93 -21.05 2.20 32.56
CA ASN A 93 -21.90 3.18 33.25
C ASN A 93 -22.17 4.47 32.46
N ILE A 94 -22.11 4.41 31.12
CA ILE A 94 -22.36 5.59 30.28
C ILE A 94 -23.87 5.81 30.07
N SER A 95 -24.32 7.02 30.40
CA SER A 95 -25.66 7.53 30.07
C SER A 95 -25.90 7.55 28.55
N GLU A 96 -27.13 7.27 28.13
CA GLU A 96 -27.53 7.23 26.71
C GLU A 96 -27.24 8.54 25.98
N MET A 97 -27.56 9.69 26.60
CA MET A 97 -27.25 11.00 26.03
C MET A 97 -25.74 11.18 25.79
N ARG A 98 -24.93 10.71 26.74
CA ARG A 98 -23.47 10.77 26.62
C ARG A 98 -22.98 9.84 25.52
N ARG A 99 -23.52 8.63 25.43
CA ARG A 99 -23.24 7.66 24.36
C ARG A 99 -23.48 8.28 22.99
N GLU A 100 -24.65 8.90 22.78
CA GLU A 100 -25.00 9.53 21.52
C GLU A 100 -24.04 10.66 21.14
N THR A 101 -23.63 11.51 22.09
CA THR A 101 -22.65 12.56 21.82
C THR A 101 -21.28 12.01 21.40
N LEU A 102 -20.83 10.92 22.01
CA LEU A 102 -19.55 10.28 21.67
C LEU A 102 -19.60 9.63 20.28
N VAL A 103 -20.74 9.03 19.91
CA VAL A 103 -20.95 8.47 18.56
C VAL A 103 -20.94 9.58 17.50
N ARG A 104 -21.62 10.71 17.76
CA ARG A 104 -21.59 11.89 16.89
C ARG A 104 -20.18 12.45 16.73
N GLU A 105 -19.39 12.47 17.80
CA GLU A 105 -17.99 12.90 17.78
C GLU A 105 -17.10 11.94 16.96
N ILE A 106 -17.34 10.63 17.02
CA ILE A 106 -16.64 9.66 16.16
C ILE A 106 -16.96 9.96 14.69
N ALA A 107 -18.24 10.15 14.35
CA ALA A 107 -18.66 10.46 12.99
C ALA A 107 -18.03 11.76 12.46
N SER A 108 -17.92 12.81 13.29
CA SER A 108 -17.25 14.05 12.90
C SER A 108 -15.77 13.84 12.62
N ILE A 109 -15.08 13.05 13.45
CA ILE A 109 -13.66 12.71 13.24
C ILE A 109 -13.46 11.92 11.94
N GLU A 110 -14.38 11.02 11.60
CA GLU A 110 -14.32 10.27 10.34
C GLU A 110 -14.49 11.16 9.12
N LEU A 111 -15.39 12.16 9.20
CA LEU A 111 -15.55 13.16 8.16
C LEU A 111 -14.28 14.00 7.98
N GLU A 112 -13.66 14.46 9.08
CA GLU A 112 -12.41 15.22 9.06
C GLU A 112 -11.25 14.40 8.45
N LEU A 113 -11.15 13.11 8.81
CA LEU A 113 -10.17 12.21 8.21
C LEU A 113 -10.38 12.07 6.71
N LYS A 114 -11.64 11.84 6.28
CA LYS A 114 -12.00 11.70 4.87
C LYS A 114 -11.62 12.95 4.07
N GLU A 115 -11.92 14.13 4.61
CA GLU A 115 -11.58 15.40 3.97
C GLU A 115 -10.06 15.60 3.88
N SER A 116 -9.32 15.26 4.93
CA SER A 116 -7.87 15.30 4.93
C SER A 116 -7.26 14.39 3.86
N TYR A 117 -7.80 13.18 3.66
CA TYR A 117 -7.36 12.28 2.58
C TYR A 117 -7.68 12.86 1.20
N ARG A 118 -8.90 13.35 0.97
CA ARG A 118 -9.30 13.99 -0.29
C ARG A 118 -8.42 15.17 -0.66
N SER A 119 -8.11 16.02 0.33
CA SER A 119 -7.21 17.15 0.17
C SER A 119 -5.79 16.71 -0.24
N GLN A 120 -5.27 15.62 0.33
CA GLN A 120 -3.97 15.08 -0.07
C GLN A 120 -4.02 14.51 -1.49
N GLU A 121 -5.05 13.74 -1.82
CA GLU A 121 -5.21 13.16 -3.16
C GLU A 121 -5.27 14.24 -4.24
N SER A 122 -6.06 15.28 -4.02
CA SER A 122 -6.14 16.42 -4.94
C SER A 122 -4.78 17.12 -5.11
N ARG A 123 -4.02 17.32 -4.03
CA ARG A 123 -2.66 17.89 -4.11
C ARG A 123 -1.69 16.99 -4.89
N GLU A 124 -1.76 15.68 -4.67
CA GLU A 124 -0.92 14.70 -5.38
C GLU A 124 -1.25 14.66 -6.88
N GLU A 125 -2.53 14.72 -7.21
CA GLU A 125 -3.03 14.76 -8.59
C GLU A 125 -2.61 16.06 -9.29
N LEU A 126 -2.84 17.23 -8.68
CA LEU A 126 -2.41 18.52 -9.21
C LEU A 126 -0.89 18.55 -9.42
N LYS A 127 -0.13 17.98 -8.49
CA LYS A 127 1.32 17.86 -8.65
C LYS A 127 1.69 16.95 -9.82
N ALA A 128 0.98 15.86 -10.04
CA ALA A 128 1.22 14.97 -11.18
C ALA A 128 0.92 15.65 -12.52
N ILE A 129 -0.13 16.47 -12.57
CA ILE A 129 -0.49 17.28 -13.74
C ILE A 129 0.60 18.33 -14.01
N ASN A 130 1.00 19.10 -13.00
CA ASN A 130 2.01 20.15 -13.16
C ASN A 130 3.40 19.61 -13.56
N GLU A 131 3.73 18.39 -13.12
CA GLU A 131 5.03 17.77 -13.38
C GLU A 131 5.05 17.00 -14.70
N ILE A 132 3.91 16.79 -15.38
CA ILE A 132 3.84 15.94 -16.59
C ILE A 132 4.72 16.48 -17.73
N GLU A 133 4.77 17.80 -17.88
CA GLU A 133 5.53 18.49 -18.92
C GLU A 133 7.04 18.37 -18.68
N ARG A 134 7.48 18.49 -17.42
CA ARG A 134 8.90 18.51 -17.04
C ARG A 134 9.46 17.10 -16.79
N ASN A 135 8.63 16.20 -16.26
CA ASN A 135 9.02 14.86 -15.87
C ASN A 135 7.82 13.89 -16.02
N PRO A 136 7.56 13.40 -17.25
CA PRO A 136 6.45 12.50 -17.53
C PRO A 136 6.54 11.18 -16.73
N LYS A 137 7.75 10.76 -16.32
CA LYS A 137 7.93 9.57 -15.46
C LYS A 137 7.21 9.72 -14.12
N TYR A 138 7.07 10.93 -13.59
CA TYR A 138 6.32 11.18 -12.37
C TYR A 138 4.83 10.84 -12.54
N PHE A 139 4.22 11.32 -13.63
CA PHE A 139 2.82 11.02 -13.96
C PHE A 139 2.58 9.51 -14.13
N PHE A 140 3.42 8.83 -14.92
CA PHE A 140 3.28 7.37 -15.09
C PHE A 140 3.50 6.61 -13.79
N SER A 141 4.40 7.08 -12.91
CA SER A 141 4.57 6.52 -11.56
C SER A 141 3.30 6.72 -10.70
N TYR A 142 2.68 7.90 -10.76
CA TYR A 142 1.41 8.18 -10.09
C TYR A 142 0.28 7.28 -10.62
N ALA A 143 0.08 7.24 -11.94
CA ALA A 143 -0.93 6.40 -12.59
C ALA A 143 -0.75 4.91 -12.25
N LYS A 144 0.50 4.42 -12.31
CA LYS A 144 0.84 3.05 -11.91
C LYS A 144 0.55 2.80 -10.44
N SER A 145 0.75 3.78 -9.56
CA SER A 145 0.42 3.60 -8.14
C SER A 145 -1.09 3.44 -7.90
N LYS A 146 -1.92 4.12 -8.70
CA LYS A 146 -3.38 4.06 -8.63
C LYS A 146 -3.98 2.85 -9.34
N SER A 147 -3.29 2.29 -10.35
CA SER A 147 -3.73 1.07 -11.04
C SER A 147 -3.39 -0.23 -10.29
N ARG A 148 -2.60 -0.16 -9.21
CA ARG A 148 -2.29 -1.33 -8.38
C ARG A 148 -3.50 -1.74 -7.55
N THR A 149 -4.27 -2.69 -8.05
CA THR A 149 -5.29 -3.40 -7.26
C THR A 149 -4.59 -4.42 -6.35
N THR A 150 -4.79 -4.34 -5.04
CA THR A 150 -4.40 -5.42 -4.11
C THR A 150 -5.43 -6.54 -4.24
N SER A 151 -5.28 -7.39 -5.25
CA SER A 151 -6.29 -8.37 -5.67
C SER A 151 -6.27 -9.69 -4.89
N SER A 152 -5.51 -9.83 -3.81
CA SER A 152 -5.62 -11.04 -2.98
C SER A 152 -6.78 -10.84 -2.02
N ILE A 153 -7.97 -11.32 -2.42
CA ILE A 153 -8.95 -11.79 -1.44
C ILE A 153 -8.17 -12.82 -0.60
N GLY A 154 -8.14 -12.63 0.72
CA GLY A 154 -7.40 -13.52 1.60
C GLY A 154 -8.02 -14.92 1.64
N PRO A 155 -7.33 -15.91 2.22
CA PRO A 155 -7.87 -17.25 2.36
C PRO A 155 -9.23 -17.22 3.06
N LEU A 156 -10.24 -17.86 2.48
CA LEU A 156 -11.59 -17.89 3.01
C LEU A 156 -11.77 -19.07 3.96
N LEU A 157 -12.55 -18.83 5.03
CA LEU A 157 -12.91 -19.86 5.99
C LEU A 157 -13.98 -20.77 5.37
N ARG A 158 -13.69 -22.06 5.31
CA ARG A 158 -14.64 -23.11 4.94
C ARG A 158 -15.54 -23.45 6.12
N GLN A 159 -16.63 -24.17 5.83
CA GLN A 159 -17.55 -24.67 6.85
C GLN A 159 -16.91 -25.68 7.81
N ASP A 160 -15.85 -26.37 7.38
CA ASP A 160 -15.09 -27.33 8.19
C ASP A 160 -14.07 -26.66 9.15
N GLY A 161 -13.99 -25.33 9.15
CA GLY A 161 -13.06 -24.56 9.96
C GLY A 161 -11.64 -24.43 9.37
N SER A 162 -11.38 -24.99 8.19
CA SER A 162 -10.13 -24.83 7.45
C SER A 162 -10.15 -23.58 6.56
N TYR A 163 -8.98 -23.13 6.11
CA TYR A 163 -8.85 -21.99 5.20
C TYR A 163 -8.47 -22.47 3.80
N THR A 164 -9.11 -21.90 2.77
CA THR A 164 -8.73 -22.10 1.37
C THR A 164 -8.24 -20.81 0.72
N ASP A 165 -7.14 -20.91 -0.01
CA ASP A 165 -6.56 -19.88 -0.88
C ASP A 165 -6.73 -20.22 -2.38
N ASP A 166 -7.47 -21.31 -2.68
CA ASP A 166 -7.75 -21.70 -4.06
C ASP A 166 -8.87 -20.83 -4.65
N SER A 167 -8.60 -20.20 -5.79
CA SER A 167 -9.52 -19.23 -6.38
C SER A 167 -10.87 -19.85 -6.77
N LYS A 168 -10.91 -21.12 -7.17
CA LYS A 168 -12.15 -21.77 -7.58
C LYS A 168 -13.01 -22.04 -6.35
N GLU A 169 -12.44 -22.66 -5.33
CA GLU A 169 -13.15 -22.91 -4.08
C GLU A 169 -13.61 -21.63 -3.38
N MET A 170 -12.79 -20.58 -3.40
CA MET A 170 -13.17 -19.26 -2.88
C MET A 170 -14.38 -18.68 -3.62
N SER A 171 -14.44 -18.86 -4.95
CA SER A 171 -15.60 -18.40 -5.74
C SER A 171 -16.88 -19.15 -5.37
N GLU A 172 -16.78 -20.45 -5.11
CA GLU A 172 -17.91 -21.30 -4.70
C GLU A 172 -18.41 -20.93 -3.30
N LEU A 173 -17.49 -20.68 -2.36
CA LEU A 173 -17.84 -20.20 -1.01
C LEU A 173 -18.57 -18.85 -1.05
N LEU A 174 -18.04 -17.90 -1.82
CA LEU A 174 -18.66 -16.58 -1.96
C LEU A 174 -20.04 -16.68 -2.61
N LYS A 175 -20.19 -17.52 -3.64
CA LYS A 175 -21.48 -17.79 -4.28
C LYS A 175 -22.47 -18.38 -3.27
N SER A 176 -22.07 -19.40 -2.51
CA SER A 176 -22.93 -20.02 -1.50
C SER A 176 -23.36 -19.00 -0.42
N GLN A 177 -22.43 -18.16 0.03
CA GLN A 177 -22.73 -17.10 1.00
C GLN A 177 -23.72 -16.09 0.41
N TYR A 178 -23.49 -15.66 -0.84
CA TYR A 178 -24.39 -14.75 -1.55
C TYR A 178 -25.80 -15.33 -1.64
N ASP A 179 -25.94 -16.57 -2.12
CA ASP A 179 -27.22 -17.26 -2.27
C ASP A 179 -27.95 -17.40 -0.92
N SER A 180 -27.23 -17.61 0.19
CA SER A 180 -27.82 -17.79 1.52
C SER A 180 -28.52 -16.55 2.07
N VAL A 181 -28.12 -15.35 1.62
CA VAL A 181 -28.69 -14.07 2.08
C VAL A 181 -30.02 -13.78 1.37
N PHE A 182 -30.28 -14.42 0.24
CA PHE A 182 -31.54 -14.22 -0.48
C PHE A 182 -32.70 -14.96 0.19
N SER A 183 -33.82 -14.26 0.32
CA SER A 183 -35.07 -14.85 0.75
C SER A 183 -35.61 -15.79 -0.33
N LYS A 184 -36.17 -16.92 0.10
CA LYS A 184 -36.90 -17.81 -0.82
C LYS A 184 -38.26 -17.20 -1.13
N PRO A 185 -38.70 -17.19 -2.40
CA PRO A 185 -40.01 -16.66 -2.76
C PRO A 185 -41.12 -17.44 -2.06
N LEU A 186 -42.13 -16.72 -1.58
CA LEU A 186 -43.28 -17.32 -0.90
C LEU A 186 -44.07 -18.18 -1.89
N THR A 187 -44.12 -19.50 -1.65
CA THR A 187 -44.79 -20.46 -2.53
C THR A 187 -46.26 -20.11 -2.77
N ARG A 188 -46.95 -19.55 -1.77
CA ARG A 188 -48.36 -19.10 -1.88
C ARG A 188 -48.58 -17.94 -2.85
N LEU A 189 -47.54 -17.18 -3.17
CA LEU A 189 -47.57 -16.05 -4.11
C LEU A 189 -46.95 -16.42 -5.46
N ARG A 190 -46.62 -17.71 -5.65
CA ARG A 190 -46.09 -18.20 -6.92
C ARG A 190 -47.22 -18.17 -7.94
N VAL A 191 -47.04 -17.34 -8.97
CA VAL A 191 -47.93 -17.30 -10.12
C VAL A 191 -47.66 -18.54 -10.97
N GLU A 192 -48.67 -19.40 -11.13
CA GLU A 192 -48.57 -20.60 -11.96
C GLU A 192 -48.80 -20.29 -13.44
N ASP A 193 -49.79 -19.43 -13.72
CA ASP A 193 -50.09 -18.93 -15.07
C ASP A 193 -50.01 -17.40 -15.09
N GLN A 194 -49.09 -16.90 -15.91
CA GLN A 194 -48.81 -15.48 -16.05
C GLN A 194 -49.99 -14.72 -16.67
N ASN A 195 -50.71 -15.34 -17.62
CA ASN A 195 -51.83 -14.69 -18.31
C ASN A 195 -53.03 -14.52 -17.38
N GLU A 196 -53.34 -15.55 -16.58
CA GLU A 196 -54.44 -15.50 -15.61
C GLU A 196 -54.22 -14.44 -14.52
N PHE A 197 -52.97 -14.28 -14.09
CA PHE A 197 -52.60 -13.26 -13.10
C PHE A 197 -52.86 -11.85 -13.59
N TYR A 198 -52.43 -11.52 -14.83
CA TYR A 198 -52.62 -10.18 -15.38
C TYR A 198 -54.07 -9.90 -15.79
N GLU A 199 -54.84 -10.91 -16.23
CA GLU A 199 -56.27 -10.76 -16.49
C GLU A 199 -57.09 -10.48 -15.23
N LYS A 200 -56.76 -11.13 -14.10
CA LYS A 200 -57.39 -10.82 -12.81
C LYS A 200 -57.08 -9.38 -12.38
N ALA A 201 -55.87 -8.89 -12.60
CA ALA A 201 -55.49 -7.52 -12.27
C ALA A 201 -56.22 -6.47 -13.11
N THR A 202 -56.60 -6.78 -14.36
CA THR A 202 -57.33 -5.85 -15.24
C THR A 202 -58.84 -5.78 -14.94
N LYS A 203 -59.42 -6.80 -14.29
CA LYS A 203 -60.86 -6.86 -13.96
C LYS A 203 -61.26 -6.10 -12.69
N PHE A 204 -60.28 -5.55 -11.94
CA PHE A 204 -60.52 -4.76 -10.72
C PHE A 204 -60.17 -3.26 -10.87
N GLY A 205 -59.97 -2.77 -12.10
CA GLY A 205 -59.87 -1.33 -12.42
C GLY A 205 -61.16 -0.82 -13.02
#